data_AF-K7GF14-F1
#
_entry.id   AF-K7GF14-F1
#
_cell.length_a   1.000
_cell.length_b   1.000
_cell.length_c   1.000
_cell.angle_alpha   90.00
_cell.angle_beta   90.00
_cell.angle_gamma   90.00
#
_symmetry.space_group_name_H-M   'P 1'
#
loop_
_entity.id
_entity.type
_entity.pdbx_description
1 polymer ?
#
loop_
_entity_poly.entity_id
_entity_poly.type
_entity_poly.pdbx_seq_one_letter_code
_entity_poly.pdbx_strand_id
1 'polypeptide(L)'
;AMAVLLLQADCSQYRLRTTKDGKVLIACPRLLEKVCGTDGVTYPNECMLCAHNLTLSFPYSPVQRLGPKVDCSDYMEPRPFCTLEYQAHCGSDGQTYGNKCQFCNAVTKSKGILTLSHLGKC
;
A
#
# COMPACT_ATOMS: atom_id res chain seq x y z
N ALA A 1 1.75 -6.97 -14.38
CA ALA A 1 1.37 -7.06 -12.95
C ALA A 1 1.68 -5.72 -12.28
N MET A 2 0.91 -5.28 -11.28
CA MET A 2 1.24 -4.07 -10.51
C MET A 2 1.92 -4.48 -9.21
N ALA A 3 3.09 -3.90 -8.90
CA ALA A 3 3.73 -4.07 -7.59
C ALA A 3 3.40 -2.85 -6.73
N VAL A 4 2.56 -3.06 -5.72
CA VAL A 4 2.02 -1.97 -4.90
C VAL A 4 2.68 -1.97 -3.53
N LEU A 5 3.00 -0.79 -3.02
CA LEU A 5 3.42 -0.63 -1.64
C LEU A 5 2.21 -0.76 -0.70
N LEU A 6 2.29 -1.66 0.27
CA LEU A 6 1.32 -1.71 1.36
C LEU A 6 1.77 -0.77 2.48
N LEU A 7 0.97 0.26 2.75
CA LEU A 7 1.20 1.19 3.83
C LEU A 7 0.21 0.94 4.96
N GLN A 8 0.69 0.92 6.20
CA GLN A 8 -0.20 0.96 7.36
C GLN A 8 -0.84 2.33 7.47
N ALA A 9 -2.14 2.36 7.73
CA ALA A 9 -2.85 3.56 8.08
C ALA A 9 -2.71 3.80 9.58
N ASP A 10 -2.36 5.03 9.97
CA ASP A 10 -2.32 5.40 11.38
C ASP A 10 -3.70 5.87 11.83
N CYS A 11 -4.50 4.93 12.33
CA CYS A 11 -5.82 5.26 12.89
C CYS A 11 -5.73 5.84 14.32
N SER A 12 -4.57 5.76 14.97
CA SER A 12 -4.39 6.22 16.35
C SER A 12 -4.32 7.74 16.47
N GLN A 13 -3.97 8.44 15.37
CA GLN A 13 -3.96 9.90 15.31
C GLN A 13 -5.37 10.53 15.42
N TYR A 14 -6.43 9.76 15.17
CA TYR A 14 -7.80 10.26 15.16
C TYR A 14 -8.52 9.97 16.47
N ARG A 15 -9.29 10.95 16.94
CA ARG A 15 -10.01 10.84 18.21
C ARG A 15 -11.18 9.87 18.09
N LEU A 16 -11.07 8.76 18.83
CA LEU A 16 -12.15 7.78 19.00
C LEU A 16 -13.03 8.15 20.21
N ARG A 17 -14.33 7.89 20.11
CA ARG A 17 -15.31 8.04 21.19
C ARG A 17 -16.25 6.83 21.19
N THR A 18 -16.39 6.18 22.33
CA THR A 18 -17.35 5.10 22.50
C THR A 18 -18.67 5.66 23.03
N THR A 19 -19.79 5.36 22.38
CA THR A 19 -21.12 5.72 22.87
C THR A 19 -21.55 4.78 23.99
N LYS A 20 -22.61 5.14 24.71
CA LYS A 20 -23.20 4.30 25.77
C LYS A 20 -23.63 2.92 25.26
N ASP A 21 -23.97 2.84 23.96
CA ASP A 21 -24.38 1.60 23.29
C ASP A 21 -23.19 0.77 22.75
N GLY A 22 -21.95 1.12 23.11
CA GLY A 22 -20.74 0.42 22.70
C GLY A 22 -20.28 0.71 21.26
N LYS A 23 -20.92 1.65 20.54
CA LYS A 23 -20.49 2.04 19.19
C LYS A 23 -19.26 2.93 19.27
N VAL A 24 -18.23 2.57 18.50
CA VAL A 24 -17.03 3.40 18.34
C VAL A 24 -17.28 4.41 17.22
N LEU A 25 -17.17 5.69 17.56
CA LEU A 25 -17.23 6.81 16.64
C LEU A 25 -15.84 7.42 16.48
N ILE A 26 -15.48 7.77 15.25
CA ILE A 26 -14.24 8.46 14.93
C ILE A 26 -14.57 9.86 14.42
N ALA A 27 -13.89 10.88 14.95
CA ALA A 27 -14.07 12.25 14.49
C ALA A 27 -13.09 12.54 13.34
N CYS A 28 -13.61 12.61 12.11
CA CYS A 28 -12.79 12.86 10.93
C CYS A 28 -12.76 14.33 10.50
N PRO A 29 -11.58 14.86 10.13
CA PRO A 29 -11.48 16.17 9.51
C PRO A 29 -12.15 16.16 8.13
N ARG A 30 -12.68 17.32 7.72
CA ARG A 30 -13.23 17.53 6.36
C ARG A 30 -12.14 17.92 5.36
N LEU A 31 -11.01 17.23 5.43
CA LEU A 31 -9.86 17.41 4.54
C LEU A 31 -9.89 16.35 3.44
N LEU A 32 -9.67 16.73 2.18
CA LEU A 32 -9.65 15.80 1.05
C LEU A 32 -8.21 15.44 0.69
N GLU A 33 -7.75 14.30 1.21
CA GLU A 33 -6.43 13.72 0.96
C GLU A 33 -6.60 12.24 0.61
N LYS A 34 -7.00 11.98 -0.64
CA LYS A 34 -7.51 10.66 -1.05
C LYS A 34 -6.50 9.55 -0.76
N VAL A 35 -7.01 8.43 -0.24
CA VAL A 35 -6.25 7.18 -0.06
C VAL A 35 -7.01 6.04 -0.73
N CYS A 36 -6.28 5.05 -1.24
CA CYS A 36 -6.88 3.84 -1.78
C CYS A 36 -6.73 2.72 -0.74
N GLY A 37 -7.82 2.07 -0.35
CA GLY A 37 -7.80 0.92 0.54
C GLY A 37 -7.37 -0.37 -0.18
N THR A 38 -6.98 -1.39 0.58
CA THR A 38 -6.69 -2.72 0.04
C THR A 38 -7.95 -3.46 -0.44
N ASP A 39 -9.13 -2.95 -0.08
CA ASP A 39 -10.45 -3.34 -0.60
C ASP A 39 -10.75 -2.77 -2.00
N GLY A 40 -9.83 -1.98 -2.57
CA GLY A 40 -10.00 -1.33 -3.87
C GLY A 40 -10.87 -0.07 -3.82
N VAL A 41 -11.34 0.35 -2.63
CA VAL A 41 -12.18 1.54 -2.46
C VAL A 41 -11.28 2.76 -2.25
N THR A 42 -11.63 3.88 -2.91
CA THR A 42 -10.95 5.16 -2.68
C THR A 42 -11.70 5.95 -1.61
N TYR A 43 -11.01 6.28 -0.52
CA TYR A 43 -11.54 7.04 0.61
C TYR A 43 -11.15 8.51 0.49
N PRO A 44 -12.02 9.45 0.92
CA PRO A 44 -11.71 10.89 0.90
C PRO A 44 -10.44 11.27 1.66
N ASN A 45 -10.18 10.56 2.75
CA ASN A 45 -8.95 10.66 3.53
C ASN A 45 -8.72 9.38 4.35
N GLU A 46 -7.55 9.29 4.97
CA GLU A 46 -7.15 8.18 5.83
C GLU A 46 -8.11 7.98 7.02
N CYS A 47 -8.66 9.05 7.60
CA CYS A 47 -9.65 8.93 8.66
C CYS A 47 -10.92 8.21 8.21
N MET A 48 -11.41 8.51 7.00
CA MET A 48 -12.60 7.86 6.45
C MET A 48 -12.34 6.38 6.13
N LEU A 49 -11.12 6.02 5.74
CA LEU A 49 -10.70 4.61 5.64
C LEU A 49 -10.71 3.92 7.02
N CYS A 50 -10.18 4.57 8.06
CA CYS A 50 -10.24 4.07 9.43
C CYS A 50 -11.69 3.91 9.93
N ALA A 51 -12.54 4.91 9.66
CA ALA A 51 -13.96 4.89 10.03
C ALA A 51 -14.71 3.71 9.41
N HIS A 52 -14.47 3.44 8.13
CA HIS A 52 -15.07 2.31 7.44
C HIS A 52 -14.66 0.98 8.08
N ASN A 53 -13.38 0.79 8.38
CA ASN A 53 -12.88 -0.44 9.00
C ASN A 53 -13.44 -0.69 10.41
N LEU A 54 -13.68 0.37 11.20
CA LEU A 54 -14.33 0.25 12.50
C LEU A 54 -15.76 -0.32 12.42
N THR A 55 -16.47 -0.11 11.31
CA THR A 55 -17.82 -0.66 11.10
C THR A 55 -17.83 -2.15 10.76
N LEU A 56 -16.68 -2.71 10.34
CA LEU A 56 -16.55 -4.09 9.88
C LEU A 56 -16.25 -5.09 11.02
N SER A 57 -16.45 -4.71 12.29
CA SER A 57 -16.18 -5.53 13.50
C SER A 57 -14.72 -5.93 13.72
N PHE A 58 -13.77 -5.33 12.99
CA PHE A 58 -12.33 -5.57 13.17
C PHE A 58 -11.58 -4.28 13.56
N PRO A 59 -11.83 -3.71 14.76
CA PRO A 59 -11.19 -2.47 15.19
C PRO A 59 -9.67 -2.60 15.43
N TYR A 60 -9.13 -3.83 15.43
CA TYR A 60 -7.72 -4.12 15.70
C TYR A 60 -6.96 -4.75 14.51
N SER A 61 -7.62 -4.97 13.37
CA SER A 61 -6.91 -5.40 12.17
C SER A 61 -6.08 -4.23 11.64
N PRO A 62 -4.84 -4.46 11.15
CA PRO A 62 -4.06 -3.40 10.53
C PRO A 62 -4.83 -2.82 9.34
N VAL A 63 -5.28 -1.58 9.49
CA VAL A 63 -5.88 -0.84 8.37
C VAL A 63 -4.75 -0.53 7.41
N GLN A 64 -4.89 -0.96 6.16
CA GLN A 64 -3.87 -0.77 5.14
C GLN A 64 -4.41 0.07 3.99
N ARG A 65 -3.53 0.89 3.44
CA ARG A 65 -3.76 1.66 2.21
C ARG A 65 -2.73 1.29 1.16
N LEU A 66 -3.13 1.35 -0.09
CA LEU A 66 -2.23 1.23 -1.24
C LEU A 66 -1.40 2.52 -1.34
N GLY A 67 -0.09 2.35 -1.31
CA GLY A 67 0.91 3.39 -1.51
C GLY A 67 1.34 3.52 -2.98
N PRO A 68 2.53 4.08 -3.23
CA PRO A 68 3.14 4.13 -4.55
C PRO A 68 3.14 2.76 -5.23
N LYS A 69 2.91 2.76 -6.53
CA LYS A 69 2.88 1.56 -7.37
C LYS A 69 3.98 1.61 -8.40
N VAL A 70 4.64 0.49 -8.63
CA VAL A 70 5.49 0.28 -9.80
C VAL A 70 4.68 -0.51 -10.81
N ASP A 71 4.51 0.09 -11.99
CA ASP A 71 3.79 -0.55 -13.09
C ASP A 71 4.70 -1.56 -13.81
N CYS A 72 4.48 -2.85 -13.56
CA CYS A 72 5.13 -3.96 -14.23
C CYS A 72 4.19 -4.65 -15.24
N SER A 73 3.19 -3.95 -15.77
CA SER A 73 2.25 -4.49 -16.77
C SER A 73 2.95 -4.89 -18.06
N ASP A 74 4.01 -4.16 -18.45
CA ASP A 74 4.82 -4.46 -19.63
C ASP A 74 5.80 -5.63 -19.45
N TYR A 75 5.85 -6.25 -18.26
CA TYR A 75 6.76 -7.34 -17.92
C TYR A 75 5.99 -8.65 -17.77
N MET A 76 5.25 -9.05 -18.82
CA MET A 76 4.49 -10.31 -18.81
C MET A 76 5.40 -11.54 -18.68
N GLU A 77 6.64 -11.42 -19.16
CA GLU A 77 7.72 -12.41 -19.08
C GLU A 77 9.02 -11.69 -18.63
N PRO A 78 9.98 -12.40 -18.00
CA PRO A 78 11.27 -11.82 -17.64
C PRO A 78 12.03 -11.31 -18.88
N ARG A 79 12.44 -10.05 -18.86
CA ARG A 79 13.28 -9.46 -19.91
C ARG A 79 14.75 -9.81 -19.66
N PRO A 80 15.46 -10.42 -20.63
CA PRO A 80 16.86 -10.81 -20.44
C PRO A 80 17.83 -9.62 -20.37
N PHE A 81 17.43 -8.46 -20.91
CA PHE A 81 18.23 -7.26 -20.93
C PHE A 81 17.54 -6.11 -20.19
N CYS A 82 18.29 -5.44 -19.33
CA CYS A 82 17.90 -4.23 -18.63
C CYS A 82 18.88 -3.10 -18.94
N THR A 83 18.40 -1.87 -18.92
CA THR A 83 19.26 -0.67 -18.94
C THR A 83 20.14 -0.64 -17.69
N LEU A 84 21.25 0.11 -17.75
CA LEU A 84 22.16 0.34 -16.61
C LEU A 84 21.80 1.60 -15.81
N GLU A 85 20.61 2.17 -16.03
CA GLU A 85 20.14 3.30 -15.22
C GLU A 85 19.96 2.84 -13.76
N TYR A 86 20.30 3.72 -12.81
CA TYR A 86 20.18 3.43 -11.40
C TYR A 86 19.02 4.22 -10.80
N GLN A 87 17.91 3.53 -10.58
CA GLN A 87 16.70 4.01 -9.92
C GLN A 87 16.19 2.89 -9.02
N ALA A 88 16.82 2.76 -7.86
CA ALA A 88 16.65 1.58 -7.02
C ALA A 88 15.23 1.43 -6.45
N HIS A 89 14.82 0.19 -6.21
CA HIS A 89 13.57 -0.19 -5.56
C HIS A 89 13.86 -1.25 -4.48
N CYS A 90 13.30 -1.08 -3.28
CA CYS A 90 13.40 -2.07 -2.21
C CYS A 90 12.19 -2.99 -2.29
N GLY A 91 12.42 -4.29 -2.45
CA GLY A 91 11.36 -5.30 -2.47
C GLY A 91 10.89 -5.69 -1.07
N SER A 92 9.70 -6.28 -1.00
CA SER A 92 9.17 -6.87 0.25
C SER A 92 9.99 -8.06 0.78
N ASP A 93 10.90 -8.57 -0.04
CA ASP A 93 11.89 -9.59 0.30
C ASP A 93 13.19 -9.01 0.89
N GLY A 94 13.27 -7.69 1.07
CA GLY A 94 14.45 -6.99 1.60
C GLY A 94 15.59 -6.84 0.59
N GLN A 95 15.37 -7.17 -0.69
CA GLN A 95 16.39 -7.02 -1.72
C GLN A 95 16.29 -5.66 -2.42
N THR A 96 17.45 -5.08 -2.72
CA THR A 96 17.54 -3.87 -3.55
C THR A 96 17.64 -4.25 -5.02
N TYR A 97 16.70 -3.75 -5.81
CA TYR A 97 16.67 -3.89 -7.26
C TYR A 97 17.14 -2.58 -7.89
N GLY A 98 18.22 -2.60 -8.68
CA GLY A 98 18.89 -1.39 -9.16
C GLY A 98 18.06 -0.50 -10.07
N ASN A 99 17.05 -1.07 -10.74
CA ASN A 99 16.08 -0.33 -11.54
C ASN A 99 14.74 -1.06 -11.69
N LYS A 100 13.79 -0.38 -12.34
CA LYS A 100 12.45 -0.89 -12.66
C LYS A 100 12.50 -2.24 -13.40
N CYS A 101 13.43 -2.41 -14.35
CA CYS A 101 13.53 -3.65 -15.12
C CYS A 101 13.93 -4.84 -14.23
N GLN A 102 14.95 -4.68 -13.41
CA GLN A 102 15.38 -5.72 -12.47
C GLN A 102 14.28 -6.06 -11.46
N PHE A 103 13.60 -5.04 -10.92
CA PHE A 103 12.49 -5.23 -9.98
C PHE A 103 11.31 -5.95 -10.63
N CYS A 104 10.83 -5.47 -11.78
CA CYS A 104 9.69 -6.07 -12.47
C CYS A 104 9.97 -7.49 -12.95
N ASN A 105 11.20 -7.81 -13.37
CA ASN A 105 11.60 -9.18 -13.67
C ASN A 105 11.43 -10.09 -12.44
N ALA A 106 11.80 -9.62 -11.25
CA ALA A 106 11.63 -10.37 -10.01
C ALA A 106 10.15 -10.48 -9.61
N VAL A 107 9.35 -9.43 -9.80
CA VAL A 107 7.89 -9.46 -9.60
C VAL A 107 7.26 -10.54 -10.48
N THR A 108 7.60 -10.58 -11.77
CA THR A 108 7.09 -11.58 -12.71
C THR A 108 7.54 -13.01 -12.34
N LYS A 109 8.83 -13.20 -12.00
CA LYS A 109 9.34 -14.49 -11.52
C LYS A 109 8.66 -14.98 -10.24
N SER A 110 8.35 -14.06 -9.33
CA SER A 110 7.63 -14.34 -8.08
C SER A 110 6.13 -14.56 -8.28
N LYS A 111 5.61 -14.44 -9.51
CA LYS A 111 4.18 -14.48 -9.83
C LYS A 111 3.36 -13.46 -9.04
N GLY A 112 3.92 -12.27 -8.80
CA GLY A 112 3.28 -11.18 -8.07
C GLY A 112 3.33 -11.29 -6.54
N ILE A 113 4.05 -12.26 -5.98
CA ILE A 113 4.28 -12.35 -4.52
C ILE A 113 5.17 -11.20 -4.03
N LEU A 114 6.17 -10.81 -4.83
CA LEU A 114 7.03 -9.68 -4.53
C LEU A 114 6.25 -8.36 -4.68
N THR A 115 6.20 -7.58 -3.60
CA THR A 115 5.60 -6.24 -3.56
C THR A 115 6.69 -5.19 -3.35
N LEU A 116 6.34 -3.91 -3.54
CA LEU A 116 7.26 -2.81 -3.23
C LEU A 116 7.28 -2.60 -1.72
N SER A 117 8.46 -2.47 -1.11
CA SER A 117 8.63 -2.06 0.29
C SER A 117 8.84 -0.54 0.39
N HIS A 118 9.68 0.03 -0.47
CA HIS A 118 9.77 1.48 -0.69
C HIS A 118 10.60 1.78 -1.94
N LEU A 119 10.56 3.03 -2.39
CA LEU A 119 11.47 3.53 -3.42
C LEU A 119 12.88 3.71 -2.85
N GLY A 120 13.90 3.50 -3.68
CA GLY A 120 15.31 3.53 -3.28
C GLY A 120 15.88 2.16 -2.89
N LYS A 121 17.12 2.17 -2.40
CA LYS A 121 17.77 0.99 -1.82
C LYS A 121 17.13 0.61 -0.49
N CYS A 122 17.10 -0.68 -0.16
CA CYS A 122 17.08 -1.12 1.23
C CYS A 122 18.43 -0.71 1.89
#